data_AF-A0A941E8U9-F1
#
_entry.id   AF-A0A941E8U9-F1
#
_cell.length_a   1.000
_cell.length_b   1.000
_cell.length_c   1.000
_cell.angle_alpha   90.00
_cell.angle_beta   90.00
_cell.angle_gamma   90.00
#
_symmetry.space_group_name_H-M   'P 1'
#
loop_
_entity.id
_entity.type
_entity.pdbx_description
1 polymer ?
#
loop_
_entity_poly.entity_id
_entity_poly.type
_entity_poly.pdbx_seq_one_letter_code
_entity_poly.pdbx_strand_id
1 'polypeptide(L)'
;MANTARTAAKRKTETAMTRRAEEFHRREEMLSEIVAEYFDAAEQAEKARAAAHAKAQKIRARADERIAALEVQAEAVAGGHEHRADQAIGRMLELDESPRAVADTLGVPLGHVRDIQRPAQAPKRVPDTE
;
A
#
# COMPACT_ATOMS: atom_id res chain seq x y z
N MET A 1 -82.10 -34.29 9.93
CA MET A 1 -80.98 -33.66 10.66
C MET A 1 -79.60 -33.82 10.02
N ALA A 2 -79.39 -34.74 9.06
CA ALA A 2 -78.08 -34.96 8.42
C ALA A 2 -77.56 -33.79 7.55
N ASN A 3 -78.46 -32.97 6.98
CA ASN A 3 -78.08 -31.87 6.08
C ASN A 3 -77.44 -30.68 6.84
N THR A 4 -77.86 -30.45 8.09
CA THR A 4 -77.38 -29.36 8.96
C THR A 4 -75.98 -29.63 9.52
N ALA A 5 -75.69 -30.90 9.87
CA ALA A 5 -74.37 -31.31 10.34
C ALA A 5 -73.31 -31.23 9.22
N ARG A 6 -73.68 -31.60 7.98
CA ARG A 6 -72.80 -31.51 6.80
C ARG A 6 -72.48 -30.06 6.42
N THR A 7 -73.46 -29.16 6.50
CA THR A 7 -73.23 -27.72 6.24
C THR A 7 -72.41 -27.05 7.34
N ALA A 8 -72.60 -27.41 8.61
CA ALA A 8 -71.76 -26.92 9.70
C ALA A 8 -70.30 -27.41 9.59
N ALA A 9 -70.08 -28.67 9.23
CA ALA A 9 -68.74 -29.21 8.98
C ALA A 9 -68.05 -28.48 7.83
N LYS A 10 -68.75 -28.25 6.71
CA LYS A 10 -68.23 -27.51 5.55
C LYS A 10 -67.82 -26.08 5.91
N ARG A 11 -68.65 -25.35 6.67
CA ARG A 11 -68.31 -23.98 7.15
C ARG A 11 -67.09 -23.97 8.06
N LYS A 12 -66.97 -24.95 8.97
CA LYS A 12 -65.80 -25.05 9.86
C LYS A 12 -64.51 -25.34 9.10
N THR A 13 -64.58 -26.13 8.04
CA THR A 13 -63.41 -26.36 7.17
C THR A 13 -63.07 -25.13 6.33
N GLU A 14 -64.06 -24.41 5.81
CA GLU A 14 -63.83 -23.17 5.06
C GLU A 14 -63.17 -22.11 5.94
N THR A 15 -63.65 -21.88 7.17
CA THR A 15 -63.04 -20.91 8.09
C THR A 15 -61.61 -21.28 8.50
N ALA A 16 -61.33 -22.57 8.70
CA ALA A 16 -59.98 -23.04 9.00
C ALA A 16 -59.01 -22.83 7.81
N MET A 17 -59.48 -23.04 6.58
CA MET A 17 -58.69 -22.80 5.37
C MET A 17 -58.44 -21.30 5.15
N THR A 18 -59.44 -20.45 5.36
CA THR A 18 -59.27 -18.98 5.26
C THR A 18 -58.23 -18.48 6.26
N ARG A 19 -58.32 -18.91 7.53
CA ARG A 19 -57.34 -18.54 8.56
C ARG A 19 -55.92 -19.00 8.20
N ARG A 20 -55.79 -20.21 7.65
CA ARG A 20 -54.49 -20.74 7.20
C ARG A 20 -53.93 -19.93 6.03
N ALA A 21 -54.78 -19.49 5.10
CA ALA A 21 -54.37 -18.62 3.99
C ALA A 21 -53.89 -17.25 4.50
N GLU A 22 -54.58 -16.64 5.46
CA GLU A 22 -54.17 -15.37 6.09
C GLU A 22 -52.85 -15.50 6.87
N GLU A 23 -52.64 -16.63 7.57
CA GLU A 23 -51.38 -16.92 8.25
C GLU A 23 -50.23 -17.16 7.26
N PHE A 24 -50.50 -17.81 6.14
CA PHE A 24 -49.52 -18.00 5.07
C PHE A 24 -49.15 -16.67 4.42
N HIS A 25 -50.14 -15.84 4.09
CA HIS A 25 -49.90 -14.54 3.47
C HIS A 25 -49.06 -13.62 4.37
N ARG A 26 -49.39 -13.54 5.67
CA ARG A 26 -48.58 -12.78 6.64
C ARG A 26 -47.14 -13.29 6.72
N ARG A 27 -46.93 -14.60 6.64
CA ARG A 27 -45.56 -15.16 6.62
C ARG A 27 -44.82 -14.81 5.33
N GLU A 28 -45.49 -14.82 4.19
CA GLU A 28 -44.89 -14.41 2.92
C GLU A 28 -44.47 -12.94 2.94
N GLU A 29 -45.31 -12.05 3.48
CA GLU A 29 -44.98 -10.63 3.64
C GLU A 29 -43.76 -10.45 4.54
N MET A 30 -43.75 -11.08 5.73
CA MET A 30 -42.61 -11.02 6.65
C MET A 30 -41.33 -11.58 6.03
N LEU A 31 -41.41 -12.68 5.28
CA LEU A 31 -40.26 -13.24 4.58
C LEU A 31 -39.76 -12.30 3.50
N SER A 32 -40.65 -11.65 2.75
CA SER A 32 -40.28 -10.67 1.74
C SER A 32 -39.55 -9.47 2.36
N GLU A 33 -40.01 -8.98 3.51
CA GLU A 33 -39.34 -7.90 4.26
C GLU A 33 -37.93 -8.33 4.70
N ILE A 34 -37.80 -9.51 5.31
CA ILE A 34 -36.50 -10.05 5.75
C ILE A 34 -35.53 -10.23 4.56
N VAL A 35 -36.04 -10.69 3.41
CA VAL A 35 -35.23 -10.85 2.20
C VAL A 35 -34.73 -9.49 1.70
N ALA A 36 -35.59 -8.47 1.69
CA ALA A 36 -35.20 -7.12 1.30
C ALA A 36 -34.14 -6.53 2.26
N GLU A 37 -34.35 -6.66 3.57
CA GLU A 37 -33.39 -6.25 4.59
C GLU A 37 -32.05 -6.96 4.44
N TYR A 38 -32.07 -8.28 4.19
CA TYR A 38 -30.86 -9.06 3.98
C TYR A 38 -30.05 -8.54 2.80
N PHE A 39 -30.69 -8.30 1.66
CA PHE A 39 -29.99 -7.85 0.46
C PHE A 39 -29.46 -6.43 0.60
N ASP A 40 -30.21 -5.50 1.20
CA ASP A 40 -29.69 -4.16 1.48
C ASP A 40 -28.50 -4.23 2.44
N ALA A 41 -28.62 -4.96 3.56
CA ALA A 41 -27.52 -5.10 4.51
C ALA A 41 -26.27 -5.73 3.88
N ALA A 42 -26.45 -6.75 3.03
CA ALA A 42 -25.35 -7.39 2.30
C ALA A 42 -24.68 -6.42 1.32
N GLU A 43 -25.46 -5.62 0.59
CA GLU A 43 -24.93 -4.62 -0.33
C GLU A 43 -24.14 -3.54 0.42
N GLN A 44 -24.67 -3.02 1.54
CA GLN A 44 -23.96 -2.05 2.36
C GLN A 44 -22.66 -2.61 2.94
N ALA A 45 -22.68 -3.86 3.39
CA ALA A 45 -21.48 -4.54 3.90
C ALA A 45 -20.40 -4.66 2.81
N GLU A 46 -20.79 -5.01 1.59
CA GLU A 46 -19.85 -5.12 0.47
C GLU A 46 -19.28 -3.74 0.07
N LYS A 47 -20.12 -2.69 0.02
CA LYS A 47 -19.67 -1.31 -0.19
C LYS A 47 -18.66 -0.88 0.87
N ALA A 48 -18.92 -1.18 2.14
CA ALA A 48 -18.02 -0.86 3.24
C ALA A 48 -16.67 -1.57 3.10
N ARG A 49 -16.68 -2.87 2.74
CA ARG A 49 -15.45 -3.64 2.49
C ARG A 49 -14.66 -3.08 1.32
N ALA A 50 -15.31 -2.80 0.19
CA ALA A 50 -14.66 -2.22 -0.99
C ALA A 50 -14.03 -0.85 -0.67
N ALA A 51 -14.75 0.02 0.05
CA ALA A 51 -14.24 1.32 0.49
C ALA A 51 -13.03 1.18 1.43
N ALA A 52 -13.07 0.23 2.37
CA ALA A 52 -11.97 -0.04 3.26
C ALA A 52 -10.72 -0.54 2.51
N HIS A 53 -10.89 -1.46 1.56
CA HIS A 53 -9.80 -1.96 0.71
C HIS A 53 -9.19 -0.84 -0.13
N ALA A 54 -10.01 -0.01 -0.79
CA ALA A 54 -9.52 1.12 -1.57
C ALA A 54 -8.74 2.12 -0.71
N LYS A 55 -9.21 2.41 0.51
CA LYS A 55 -8.48 3.28 1.45
C LYS A 55 -7.16 2.68 1.87
N ALA A 56 -7.11 1.38 2.19
CA ALA A 56 -5.89 0.68 2.55
C ALA A 56 -4.84 0.70 1.42
N GLN A 57 -5.28 0.48 0.17
CA GLN A 57 -4.39 0.55 -0.99
C GLN A 57 -3.81 1.96 -1.18
N LYS A 58 -4.62 3.01 -1.05
CA LYS A 58 -4.13 4.40 -1.12
C LYS A 58 -3.10 4.72 -0.03
N ILE A 59 -3.33 4.23 1.19
CA ILE A 59 -2.40 4.41 2.31
C ILE A 59 -1.06 3.71 2.01
N ARG A 60 -1.10 2.47 1.51
CA ARG A 60 0.10 1.71 1.14
C ARG A 60 0.88 2.41 0.04
N ALA A 61 0.23 2.77 -1.07
CA ALA A 61 0.89 3.48 -2.17
C ALA A 61 1.58 4.76 -1.71
N ARG A 62 0.90 5.57 -0.88
CA ARG A 62 1.50 6.79 -0.32
C ARG A 62 2.66 6.51 0.64
N ALA A 63 2.61 5.42 1.39
CA ALA A 63 3.71 5.02 2.26
C ALA A 63 4.92 4.59 1.42
N ASP A 64 4.70 3.79 0.37
CA ASP A 64 5.75 3.33 -0.54
C ASP A 64 6.43 4.51 -1.25
N GLU A 65 5.65 5.48 -1.75
CA GLU A 65 6.18 6.72 -2.34
C GLU A 65 7.05 7.50 -1.35
N ARG A 66 6.64 7.59 -0.09
CA ARG A 66 7.37 8.31 0.95
C ARG A 66 8.65 7.58 1.35
N ILE A 67 8.64 6.26 1.39
CA ILE A 67 9.82 5.44 1.63
C ILE A 67 10.83 5.65 0.51
N ALA A 68 10.41 5.53 -0.75
CA ALA A 68 11.27 5.74 -1.91
C ALA A 68 11.89 7.15 -1.91
N ALA A 69 11.11 8.19 -1.56
CA ALA A 69 11.64 9.55 -1.45
C ALA A 69 12.69 9.69 -0.34
N LEU A 70 12.49 9.02 0.81
CA LEU A 70 13.45 9.02 1.91
C LEU A 70 14.73 8.27 1.55
N GLU A 71 14.64 7.16 0.81
CA GLU A 71 15.80 6.42 0.32
C GLU A 71 16.64 7.28 -0.64
N VAL A 72 16.01 7.95 -1.60
CA VAL A 72 16.70 8.89 -2.51
C VAL A 72 17.37 10.02 -1.73
N GLN A 73 16.68 10.57 -0.72
CA GLN A 73 17.25 11.62 0.11
C GLN A 73 18.44 11.12 0.95
N ALA A 74 18.33 9.93 1.53
CA ALA A 74 19.40 9.31 2.30
C ALA A 74 20.63 9.05 1.43
N GLU A 75 20.44 8.52 0.22
CA GLU A 75 21.52 8.29 -0.74
C GLU A 75 22.19 9.60 -1.16
N ALA A 76 21.41 10.65 -1.43
CA ALA A 76 21.96 11.96 -1.77
C ALA A 76 22.79 12.56 -0.63
N VAL A 77 22.34 12.39 0.62
CA VAL A 77 23.08 12.84 1.81
C VAL A 77 24.36 12.01 1.98
N ALA A 78 24.27 10.68 1.87
CA ALA A 78 25.40 9.77 1.96
C ALA A 78 26.46 10.10 0.89
N GLY A 79 26.07 10.17 -0.38
CA GLY A 79 26.95 10.55 -1.48
C GLY A 79 27.55 11.95 -1.29
N GLY A 80 26.82 12.89 -0.69
CA GLY A 80 27.36 14.20 -0.32
C GLY A 80 28.41 14.17 0.80
N HIS A 81 28.35 13.18 1.70
CA HIS A 81 29.37 12.93 2.71
C HIS A 81 30.58 12.19 2.14
N GLU A 82 30.35 11.18 1.29
CA GLU A 82 31.40 10.46 0.57
C GLU A 82 32.21 11.40 -0.32
N HIS A 83 31.54 12.26 -1.09
CA HIS A 83 32.22 13.26 -1.91
C HIS A 83 33.11 14.21 -1.09
N ARG A 84 32.65 14.62 0.11
CA ARG A 84 33.47 15.44 1.01
C ARG A 84 34.66 14.66 1.58
N ALA A 85 34.51 13.38 1.83
CA ALA A 85 35.61 12.51 2.25
C ALA A 85 36.66 12.40 1.12
N ASP A 86 36.23 12.20 -0.12
CA ASP A 86 37.11 12.14 -1.29
C ASP A 86 37.86 13.46 -1.51
N GLN A 87 37.18 14.61 -1.33
CA GLN A 87 37.84 15.91 -1.35
C GLN A 87 38.91 16.04 -0.25
N ALA A 88 38.68 15.48 0.94
CA ALA A 88 39.67 15.50 2.00
C ALA A 88 40.90 14.64 1.66
N ILE A 89 40.70 13.47 1.05
CA ILE A 89 41.78 12.62 0.51
C ILE A 89 42.58 13.40 -0.54
N GLY A 90 41.90 14.04 -1.49
CA GLY A 90 42.53 14.87 -2.52
C GLY A 90 43.43 15.97 -1.93
N ARG A 91 42.93 16.70 -0.92
CA ARG A 91 43.73 17.71 -0.21
C ARG A 91 44.95 17.15 0.50
N MET A 92 44.87 15.95 1.08
CA MET A 92 46.06 15.30 1.67
C MET A 92 47.11 14.97 0.60
N LEU A 93 46.68 14.50 -0.58
CA LEU A 93 47.57 14.24 -1.71
C LEU A 93 48.18 15.52 -2.29
N GLU A 94 47.44 16.63 -2.31
CA GLU A 94 47.93 17.96 -2.72
C GLU A 94 48.99 18.51 -1.75
N LEU A 95 49.02 18.04 -0.50
CA LEU A 95 50.05 18.37 0.48
C LEU A 95 51.29 17.45 0.39
N ASP A 96 51.51 16.84 -0.78
CA ASP A 96 52.61 15.91 -1.10
C ASP A 96 52.61 14.59 -0.30
N GLU A 97 51.49 14.24 0.34
CA GLU A 97 51.41 13.01 1.11
C GLU A 97 51.26 11.78 0.20
N SER A 98 52.03 10.73 0.46
CA SER A 98 52.01 9.56 -0.43
C SER A 98 50.65 8.84 -0.37
N PRO A 99 50.14 8.29 -1.49
CA PRO A 99 48.86 7.57 -1.50
C PRO A 99 48.77 6.43 -0.48
N ARG A 100 49.91 5.80 -0.19
CA ARG A 100 50.00 4.73 0.81
C ARG A 100 49.86 5.26 2.24
N ALA A 101 50.53 6.36 2.56
CA ALA A 101 50.42 7.01 3.85
C ALA A 101 48.99 7.54 4.10
N VAL A 102 48.34 8.12 3.08
CA VAL A 102 46.94 8.57 3.18
C VAL A 102 45.98 7.40 3.42
N ALA A 103 46.14 6.29 2.70
CA ALA A 103 45.35 5.07 2.88
C ALA A 103 45.49 4.49 4.29
N ASP A 104 46.73 4.35 4.77
CA ASP A 104 47.03 3.82 6.10
C ASP A 104 46.48 4.76 7.21
N THR A 105 46.57 6.08 7.03
CA THR A 105 46.10 7.09 8.00
C THR A 105 44.59 7.12 8.12
N LEU A 106 43.88 7.05 6.99
CA LEU A 106 42.41 7.15 6.95
C LEU A 106 41.73 5.78 7.05
N GLY A 107 42.48 4.68 7.03
CA GLY A 107 41.94 3.32 7.05
C GLY A 107 41.12 2.97 5.79
N VAL A 108 41.39 3.65 4.67
CA VAL A 108 40.67 3.45 3.40
C VAL A 108 41.50 2.59 2.43
N PRO A 109 40.85 1.87 1.48
CA PRO A 109 41.59 1.07 0.52
C PRO A 109 42.54 1.92 -0.34
N LEU A 110 43.78 1.47 -0.51
CA LEU A 110 44.77 2.15 -1.36
C LEU A 110 44.29 2.34 -2.81
N GLY A 111 43.47 1.41 -3.31
CA GLY A 111 42.82 1.54 -4.63
C GLY A 111 41.97 2.80 -4.73
N HIS A 112 41.13 3.06 -3.72
CA HIS A 112 40.26 4.25 -3.67
C HIS A 112 41.07 5.56 -3.68
N VAL A 113 42.13 5.63 -2.87
CA VAL A 113 43.02 6.81 -2.85
C VAL A 113 43.67 7.05 -4.20
N ARG A 114 44.11 5.97 -4.89
CA ARG A 114 44.69 6.06 -6.23
C ARG A 114 43.67 6.49 -7.29
N ASP A 115 42.43 6.05 -7.16
CA ASP A 115 41.35 6.44 -8.08
C ASP A 115 41.00 7.91 -7.94
N ILE A 116 41.13 8.51 -6.74
CA ILE A 116 41.02 9.96 -6.51
C ILE A 116 42.25 10.72 -7.04
N GLN A 117 43.44 10.13 -6.90
CA GLN A 117 44.69 10.74 -7.39
C GLN A 117 44.74 10.81 -8.94
N ARG A 118 44.26 9.77 -9.63
CA ARG A 118 44.33 9.62 -11.08
C ARG A 118 43.69 10.78 -11.88
N PRO A 119 42.49 11.30 -11.54
CA PRO A 119 41.92 12.48 -12.19
C PRO A 119 42.67 13.79 -11.84
N ALA A 120 43.28 13.91 -10.66
CA ALA A 120 44.09 15.08 -10.31
C ALA A 120 45.41 15.16 -11.11
N GLN A 121 45.94 14.01 -11.56
CA GLN A 121 47.15 13.90 -12.36
C GLN A 121 46.90 13.97 -13.89
N ALA A 122 45.65 14.04 -14.34
CA ALA A 122 45.37 14.20 -15.77
C ALA A 122 45.94 15.55 -16.26
N PRO A 123 46.84 15.57 -17.26
CA PRO A 123 47.46 16.80 -17.71
C PRO A 123 46.39 17.76 -18.23
N LYS A 124 46.37 19.00 -17.74
CA LYS A 124 45.61 20.10 -18.34
C LYS A 124 46.06 20.21 -19.79
N ARG A 125 45.27 19.71 -20.74
CA ARG A 125 45.49 19.99 -22.16
C ARG A 125 45.39 21.50 -22.32
N VAL A 126 46.53 22.14 -22.53
CA VAL A 126 46.57 23.52 -23.00
C VAL A 126 45.95 23.48 -24.40
N PRO A 127 44.88 24.23 -24.70
CA PRO A 127 44.41 24.33 -26.06
C PRO A 127 45.53 25.00 -26.87
N ASP A 128 46.04 24.29 -27.86
CA ASP A 128 46.97 24.83 -28.84
C ASP A 128 46.29 26.03 -29.52
N THR A 129 46.74 27.23 -29.20
CA THR A 129 46.42 28.44 -29.94
C THR A 129 47.27 28.44 -31.21
N GLU A 130 46.63 28.10 -32.34
CA GLU A 130 47.04 28.54 -33.69
C GLU A 130 46.32 29.83 -34.07
#